data_AF-A0A954ELC9-F1
#
_entry.id   AF-A0A954ELC9-F1
#
_cell.length_a   1.000
_cell.length_b   1.000
_cell.length_c   1.000
_cell.angle_alpha   90.00
_cell.angle_beta   90.00
_cell.angle_gamma   90.00
#
_symmetry.space_group_name_H-M   'P 1'
#
loop_
_entity.id
_entity.type
_entity.pdbx_description
1 polymer ?
#
loop_
_entity_poly.entity_id
_entity_poly.type
_entity_poly.pdbx_seq_one_letter_code
_entity_poly.pdbx_strand_id
1 'polypeptide(L)'
;ARDLPAELIAVAYRYRWQIELFFRWLKCVLGCRHLLSHCESGVTLQVYAAVIASLLISLWTGSKPSKRTWEMLCHYFSGWATLEELHQHLNLPSPRDPPRKS
;
A
#
# COMPACT_ATOMS: atom_id res chain seq x y z
N ALA A 1 -36.74 -12.44 -10.87
CA ALA A 1 -35.30 -12.78 -10.92
C ALA A 1 -34.57 -11.47 -11.16
N ARG A 2 -33.79 -10.89 -10.25
CA ARG A 2 -32.92 -11.46 -9.22
C ARG A 2 -32.77 -10.37 -8.12
N ASP A 3 -33.69 -10.33 -7.16
CA ASP A 3 -33.62 -9.39 -6.03
C ASP A 3 -32.57 -9.91 -5.05
N LEU A 4 -31.35 -9.38 -5.19
CA LEU A 4 -30.26 -9.68 -4.26
C LEU A 4 -30.53 -8.92 -2.95
N PRO A 5 -30.36 -9.53 -1.77
CA PRO A 5 -30.55 -8.84 -0.50
C PRO A 5 -29.73 -7.54 -0.46
N ALA A 6 -30.32 -6.47 0.06
CA ALA A 6 -29.67 -5.16 0.14
C ALA A 6 -28.30 -5.22 0.84
N GLU A 7 -28.16 -6.09 1.84
CA GLU A 7 -26.90 -6.37 2.53
C GLU A 7 -25.81 -6.90 1.57
N LEU A 8 -26.17 -7.83 0.68
CA LEU A 8 -25.22 -8.37 -0.29
C LEU A 8 -24.79 -7.30 -1.31
N ILE A 9 -25.72 -6.42 -1.69
CA ILE A 9 -25.42 -5.28 -2.56
C ILE A 9 -24.45 -4.33 -1.84
N ALA A 10 -24.72 -3.97 -0.58
CA ALA A 10 -23.85 -3.10 0.22
C ALA A 10 -22.44 -3.68 0.39
N VAL A 11 -22.34 -4.99 0.66
CA VAL A 11 -21.07 -5.71 0.76
C VAL A 11 -20.32 -5.72 -0.58
N ALA A 12 -21.01 -5.98 -1.70
CA ALA A 12 -20.41 -5.95 -3.03
C ALA A 12 -19.86 -4.56 -3.38
N TYR A 13 -20.60 -3.49 -3.07
CA TYR A 13 -20.11 -2.12 -3.23
C TYR A 13 -18.89 -1.87 -2.34
N ARG A 14 -18.89 -2.31 -1.08
CA ARG A 14 -17.72 -2.17 -0.19
C ARG A 14 -16.46 -2.79 -0.79
N TYR A 15 -16.56 -3.99 -1.34
CA TYR A 15 -15.42 -4.65 -1.98
C TYR A 15 -14.99 -3.97 -3.28
N ARG A 16 -15.94 -3.48 -4.09
CA ARG A 16 -15.63 -2.67 -5.28
C ARG A 16 -14.78 -1.45 -4.90
N TRP A 17 -15.18 -0.71 -3.87
CA TRP A 17 -14.42 0.45 -3.38
C TRP A 17 -13.03 0.06 -2.86
N GLN A 18 -12.88 -1.10 -2.20
CA GLN A 18 -11.57 -1.60 -1.77
C GLN A 18 -10.64 -1.86 -2.96
N ILE A 19 -11.15 -2.46 -4.03
CA ILE A 19 -10.38 -2.69 -5.26
C ILE A 19 -9.97 -1.37 -5.91
N GLU A 20 -10.87 -0.39 -5.99
CA GLU A 20 -10.55 0.94 -6.52
C GLU A 20 -9.47 1.66 -5.69
N LEU A 21 -9.55 1.57 -4.35
CA LEU A 21 -8.55 2.12 -3.45
C LEU A 21 -7.20 1.40 -3.59
N PHE A 22 -7.22 0.08 -3.77
CA PHE A 22 -6.02 -0.71 -4.06
C PHE A 22 -5.36 -0.24 -5.36
N PHE A 23 -6.11 -0.12 -6.47
CA PHE A 23 -5.56 0.35 -7.73
C PHE A 23 -5.11 1.81 -7.69
N ARG A 24 -5.77 2.67 -6.91
CA ARG A 24 -5.31 4.04 -6.68
C ARG A 24 -3.96 4.06 -5.97
N TRP A 25 -3.82 3.28 -4.90
CA TRP A 25 -2.57 3.15 -4.16
C TRP A 25 -1.47 2.53 -5.03
N LEU A 26 -1.80 1.47 -5.77
CA LEU A 26 -0.89 0.76 -6.67
C LEU A 26 -0.26 1.71 -7.69
N LYS A 27 -1.07 2.57 -8.33
CA LYS A 27 -0.57 3.59 -9.27
C LYS A 27 0.38 4.60 -8.60
N CYS A 28 0.12 4.97 -7.34
CA CYS A 28 0.96 5.91 -6.61
C CYS A 28 2.28 5.28 -6.14
N VAL A 29 2.25 4.03 -5.69
CA VAL A 29 3.40 3.33 -5.10
C VAL A 29 4.32 2.72 -6.15
N LEU A 30 3.77 2.17 -7.23
CA LEU A 30 4.58 1.71 -8.35
C LEU A 30 5.27 2.83 -9.11
N GLY A 31 4.94 4.10 -8.84
CA GLY A 31 5.45 5.20 -9.65
C GLY A 31 5.08 5.05 -11.13
N CYS A 32 3.99 4.33 -11.45
CA CYS A 32 3.44 4.16 -12.81
C CYS A 32 2.88 5.47 -13.38
N ARG A 33 3.54 6.60 -13.16
CA ARG A 33 3.55 7.71 -14.11
C ARG A 33 4.32 7.31 -15.38
N HIS A 34 5.32 6.42 -15.27
CA HIS A 34 6.00 5.78 -16.40
C HIS A 34 6.16 4.28 -16.14
N LEU A 35 5.80 3.44 -17.09
CA LEU A 35 6.06 2.00 -17.03
C LEU A 35 7.58 1.76 -17.04
N LEU A 36 8.10 0.91 -16.16
CA LEU A 36 9.54 0.57 -16.17
C LEU A 36 9.92 -0.22 -17.43
N SER A 37 8.93 -0.88 -18.04
CA SER A 37 9.06 -1.60 -19.29
C SER A 37 7.70 -1.62 -19.99
N HIS A 38 7.71 -1.45 -21.31
CA HIS A 38 6.53 -1.44 -22.16
C HIS A 38 6.19 -2.84 -22.72
N CYS A 39 7.00 -3.86 -22.43
CA CYS A 39 6.69 -5.24 -22.83
C CYS A 39 5.73 -5.91 -21.84
N GLU A 40 4.88 -6.81 -22.36
CA GLU A 40 3.86 -7.52 -21.58
C GLU A 40 4.43 -8.23 -20.34
N SER A 41 5.55 -8.93 -20.51
CA SER A 41 6.26 -9.61 -19.41
C SER A 41 6.78 -8.63 -18.36
N GLY A 42 7.25 -7.45 -18.79
CA GLY A 42 7.76 -6.42 -17.90
C GLY A 42 6.66 -5.77 -17.07
N VAL A 43 5.51 -5.51 -17.67
CA VAL A 43 4.32 -5.01 -16.95
C VAL A 43 3.80 -6.07 -15.97
N THR A 44 3.75 -7.34 -16.40
CA THR A 44 3.33 -8.45 -15.56
C THR A 44 4.20 -8.59 -14.31
N LEU A 45 5.52 -8.54 -14.48
CA LEU A 45 6.46 -8.60 -13.35
C LEU A 45 6.32 -7.40 -12.41
N GLN A 46 6.12 -6.19 -12.95
CA GLN A 46 5.87 -4.98 -12.14
C GLN A 46 4.63 -5.13 -11.26
N VAL A 47 3.54 -5.65 -11.82
CA VAL A 47 2.30 -5.88 -11.07
C VAL A 47 2.52 -6.91 -9.96
N TYR A 48 3.17 -8.04 -10.27
CA TYR A 48 3.48 -9.05 -9.25
C TYR A 48 4.37 -8.52 -8.13
N ALA A 49 5.44 -7.79 -8.46
CA ALA A 49 6.33 -7.19 -7.47
C ALA A 49 5.59 -6.20 -6.55
N ALA A 50 4.69 -5.39 -7.11
CA ALA A 50 3.86 -4.46 -6.36
C ALA A 50 2.92 -5.14 -5.37
N VAL A 51 2.25 -6.22 -5.82
CA VAL A 51 1.36 -7.02 -4.98
C VAL A 51 2.15 -7.64 -3.84
N ILE A 52 3.29 -8.28 -4.14
CA ILE A 52 4.16 -8.90 -3.13
C ILE A 52 4.64 -7.86 -2.11
N ALA A 53 5.15 -6.71 -2.57
CA ALA A 53 5.59 -5.64 -1.68
C ALA A 53 4.46 -5.12 -0.79
N SER A 54 3.25 -4.94 -1.35
CA SER A 54 2.08 -4.49 -0.58
C SER A 54 1.68 -5.48 0.51
N LEU A 55 1.74 -6.78 0.22
CA LEU A 55 1.43 -7.85 1.15
C LEU A 55 2.48 -7.94 2.25
N LEU A 56 3.77 -7.86 1.90
CA LEU A 56 4.86 -7.90 2.87
C LEU A 56 4.78 -6.72 3.85
N ILE A 57 4.55 -5.50 3.35
CA ILE A 57 4.40 -4.33 4.21
C ILE A 57 3.16 -4.49 5.10
N SER A 58 2.05 -4.99 4.55
CA SER A 58 0.82 -5.20 5.33
C SER A 58 0.98 -6.28 6.40
N LEU A 59 1.71 -7.36 6.12
CA LEU A 59 2.01 -8.42 7.07
C LEU A 59 2.94 -7.93 8.17
N TRP A 60 3.96 -7.15 7.81
CA TRP A 60 4.97 -6.69 8.74
C TRP A 60 4.47 -5.54 9.64
N THR A 61 3.67 -4.64 9.09
CA THR A 61 3.10 -3.49 9.83
C THR A 61 1.76 -3.83 10.50
N GLY A 62 1.11 -4.94 10.10
CA GLY A 62 -0.26 -5.28 10.53
C GLY A 62 -1.34 -4.29 10.06
N SER A 63 -0.95 -3.30 9.25
CA SER A 63 -1.78 -2.16 8.82
C SER A 63 -1.60 -1.92 7.33
N LYS A 64 -2.56 -1.21 6.72
CA LYS A 64 -2.50 -0.91 5.28
C LYS A 64 -1.22 -0.10 4.97
N PRO A 65 -0.47 -0.46 3.92
CA PRO A 65 0.76 0.23 3.57
C PRO A 65 0.47 1.69 3.20
N SER A 66 1.08 2.64 3.92
CA SER A 66 0.93 4.07 3.65
C SER A 66 1.98 4.55 2.65
N LYS A 67 1.72 5.69 1.97
CA LYS A 67 2.71 6.31 1.09
C LYS A 67 4.02 6.64 1.82
N ARG A 68 3.93 7.07 3.08
CA ARG A 68 5.10 7.37 3.91
C ARG A 68 5.90 6.12 4.26
N THR A 69 5.23 5.02 4.55
CA THR A 69 5.86 3.72 4.80
C THR A 69 6.65 3.27 3.57
N TRP A 70 6.07 3.47 2.38
CA TRP A 70 6.77 3.20 1.12
C TRP A 70 7.98 4.11 0.90
N GLU A 71 7.83 5.42 1.10
CA GLU A 71 8.93 6.40 0.98
C GLU A 71 10.08 6.06 1.94
N MET A 72 9.78 5.72 3.20
CA MET A 72 10.79 5.31 4.18
C MET A 72 11.51 4.02 3.79
N LEU A 73 10.80 3.06 3.21
CA LEU A 73 11.43 1.85 2.66
C LEU A 73 12.36 2.20 1.49
N CYS A 74 11.94 3.09 0.58
CA CYS A 74 12.79 3.57 -0.51
C CYS A 74 14.05 4.29 0.01
N HIS A 75 13.91 5.14 1.05
CA HIS A 75 15.05 5.80 1.68
C HIS A 75 16.01 4.79 2.33
N TYR A 76 15.48 3.79 3.04
CA TYR A 76 16.28 2.72 3.63
C TYR A 76 17.06 1.94 2.55
N PHE A 77 16.38 1.46 1.51
CA PHE A 77 17.02 0.72 0.42
C PHE A 77 18.04 1.55 -0.37
N SER A 78 17.83 2.86 -0.46
CA SER A 78 18.78 3.77 -1.12
C SER A 78 19.98 4.14 -0.23
N GLY A 79 19.98 3.74 1.05
CA GLY A 79 20.99 4.10 2.04
C GLY A 79 20.84 5.49 2.65
N TRP A 80 19.69 6.15 2.45
CA TRP A 80 19.38 7.49 2.99
C TRP A 80 18.75 7.43 4.38
N ALA A 81 18.30 6.25 4.81
CA ALA A 81 17.79 5.99 6.15
C ALA A 81 18.39 4.69 6.68
N THR A 82 18.57 4.62 8.00
CA THR A 82 19.04 3.43 8.72
C THR A 82 17.87 2.48 9.04
N LEU A 83 18.20 1.23 9.38
CA LEU A 83 17.20 0.23 9.79
C LEU A 83 16.46 0.68 11.06
N GLU A 84 17.14 1.41 11.93
CA GLU A 84 16.62 1.89 13.21
C GLU A 84 15.58 3.00 12.99
N GLU A 85 15.84 3.93 12.07
CA GLU A 85 14.87 4.96 11.65
C GLU A 85 13.65 4.36 10.94
N LEU A 86 13.84 3.32 10.13
CA LEU A 86 12.74 2.57 9.51
C LEU A 86 11.87 1.89 10.58
N HIS A 87 12.48 1.19 11.53
CA HIS A 87 11.74 0.58 12.65
C HIS A 87 11.02 1.61 13.48
N GLN A 88 11.62 2.77 13.76
CA GLN A 88 10.93 3.86 14.46
C GLN A 88 9.73 4.37 13.68
N HIS A 89 9.84 4.56 12.36
CA HIS A 89 8.73 4.97 11.51
C HIS A 89 7.56 3.96 11.53
N LEU A 90 7.89 2.67 11.51
CA LEU A 90 6.90 1.59 11.59
C LEU A 90 6.28 1.48 12.99
N ASN A 91 7.03 1.86 14.01
CA ASN A 91 6.58 1.93 15.41
C ASN A 91 5.98 3.30 15.80
N LEU A 92 5.90 4.30 14.90
CA LEU A 92 5.46 5.66 15.24
C LEU A 92 3.96 5.90 15.02
N PRO A 93 3.31 6.69 15.89
CA PRO A 93 1.87 6.89 15.91
C PRO A 93 1.37 7.64 14.66
N SER A 94 0.13 7.35 14.28
CA SER A 94 -0.59 8.01 13.20
C SER A 94 -0.66 9.54 13.42
N PRO A 95 -0.82 10.39 12.38
CA PRO A 95 -1.03 11.84 12.54
C PRO A 95 -2.25 12.24 13.40
N ARG A 96 -3.04 11.26 13.88
CA ARG A 96 -4.18 11.44 14.80
C ARG A 96 -3.82 11.20 16.27
N ASP A 97 -2.63 10.73 16.56
CA ASP A 97 -2.23 10.41 17.92
C ASP A 97 -1.69 11.66 18.63
N PRO A 98 -2.11 11.93 19.87
CA PRO A 98 -1.69 13.11 20.61
C PRO A 98 -0.18 13.05 20.93
N PRO A 99 0.50 14.20 21.06
CA PRO A 99 1.92 14.24 21.36
C PRO A 99 2.19 13.53 22.70
N ARG A 100 3.18 12.63 22.71
CA ARG A 100 3.60 11.95 23.94
C ARG A 100 4.10 13.01 24.92
N LYS A 101 3.45 13.10 26.08
CA LYS A 101 3.83 14.00 27.16
C LYS A 101 5.20 13.57 27.69
N SER A 102 6.15 14.52 27.66
CA SER A 102 7.38 14.46 28.44
C SER A 102 7.10 14.61 29.93
#